data_AF-A0ABC8UAS6-F1
#
_entry.id   AF-A0ABC8UAS6-F1
#
_cell.length_a   1.000
_cell.length_b   1.000
_cell.length_c   1.000
_cell.angle_alpha   90.00
_cell.angle_beta   90.00
_cell.angle_gamma   90.00
#
_symmetry.space_group_name_H-M   'P 1'
#
loop_
_entity.id
_entity.type
_entity.pdbx_description
1 polymer ?
#
loop_
_entity_poly.entity_id
_entity_poly.type
_entity_poly.pdbx_seq_one_letter_code
_entity_poly.pdbx_strand_id
1 'polypeptide(L)'
;MEKLNELERQKGETLKFYAPASLLHRLQEAMNKTDEESEIVHRQLLDREIDLATFVQKYKKLRNTYHRRGLTHLAAKTSLNGQV
;
A
#
# COMPACT_ATOMS: atom_id res chain seq x y z
N MET A 1 32.85 14.80 16.24
CA MET A 1 32.71 14.33 14.85
C MET A 1 31.77 13.13 14.77
N GLU A 2 32.03 12.03 15.48
CA GLU A 2 31.20 10.81 15.38
C GLU A 2 29.70 11.03 15.65
N LYS A 3 29.34 11.78 16.70
CA LYS A 3 27.93 12.10 17.01
C LYS A 3 27.25 12.96 15.93
N LEU A 4 27.99 13.87 15.29
CA LEU A 4 27.45 14.69 14.21
C LEU A 4 27.21 13.84 12.95
N ASN A 5 28.19 13.02 12.59
CA ASN A 5 28.09 12.11 11.44
C ASN A 5 26.92 11.12 11.59
N GLU A 6 26.70 10.60 12.80
CA GLU A 6 25.56 9.72 13.09
C GLU A 6 24.22 10.44 12.94
N LEU A 7 24.11 11.68 13.41
CA LEU A 7 22.90 12.50 13.23
C LEU A 7 22.63 12.80 11.74
N GLU A 8 23.66 13.09 10.95
CA GLU A 8 23.52 13.30 9.51
C GLU A 8 23.07 12.03 8.78
N ARG A 9 23.62 10.87 9.16
CA ARG A 9 23.20 9.56 8.64
C ARG A 9 21.71 9.31 8.93
N GLN A 10 21.29 9.47 10.19
CA GLN A 10 19.89 9.27 10.60
C GLN A 10 18.94 10.22 9.88
N LYS A 11 19.32 11.50 9.71
CA LYS A 11 18.56 12.47 8.91
C LYS A 11 18.42 11.99 7.46
N GLY A 12 19.52 11.53 6.85
CA GLY A 12 19.52 11.01 5.48
C GLY A 12 18.59 9.81 5.32
N GLU A 13 18.62 8.85 6.24
CA GLU A 13 17.75 7.68 6.24
C GLU A 13 16.28 8.05 6.42
N THR A 14 16.00 8.98 7.34
CA THR A 14 14.66 9.50 7.57
C THR A 14 14.11 10.15 6.29
N LEU A 15 14.90 11.02 5.65
CA LEU A 15 14.49 11.67 4.40
C LEU A 15 14.25 10.66 3.27
N LYS A 16 15.09 9.63 3.14
CA LYS A 16 14.89 8.56 2.14
C LYS A 16 13.62 7.76 2.43
N PHE A 17 13.32 7.47 3.69
CA PHE A 17 12.14 6.71 4.08
C PHE A 17 10.82 7.45 3.79
N TYR A 18 10.82 8.78 4.01
CA TYR A 18 9.66 9.64 3.75
C TYR A 18 9.69 10.31 2.37
N ALA A 19 10.67 9.98 1.52
CA ALA A 19 10.71 10.50 0.16
C ALA A 19 9.42 10.12 -0.59
N PRO A 20 8.85 11.01 -1.43
CA PRO A 20 7.60 10.74 -2.12
C PRO A 20 7.61 9.45 -2.94
N ALA A 21 8.72 9.14 -3.61
CA ALA A 21 8.91 7.89 -4.35
C ALA A 21 8.84 6.65 -3.44
N SER A 22 9.47 6.70 -2.25
CA SER A 22 9.41 5.61 -1.25
C SER A 22 8.01 5.41 -0.70
N LEU A 23 7.28 6.50 -0.46
CA LEU A 23 5.89 6.45 0.02
C LEU A 23 4.94 5.90 -1.06
N LEU A 24 5.11 6.32 -2.32
CA LEU A 24 4.36 5.77 -3.45
C LEU A 24 4.62 4.29 -3.65
N HIS A 25 5.88 3.86 -3.58
CA HIS A 25 6.24 2.45 -3.68
C HIS A 25 5.54 1.62 -2.61
N ARG A 26 5.63 2.04 -1.34
CA ARG A 26 4.97 1.36 -0.22
C ARG A 26 3.44 1.33 -0.36
N LEU A 27 2.85 2.40 -0.91
CA LEU A 27 1.42 2.43 -1.19
C LEU A 27 1.04 1.41 -2.28
N GLN A 28 1.85 1.28 -3.34
CA GLN A 28 1.66 0.28 -4.38
C GLN A 28 1.83 -1.15 -3.85
N GLU A 29 2.84 -1.41 -3.02
CA GLU A 29 3.00 -2.72 -2.36
C GLU A 29 1.78 -3.05 -1.49
N ALA A 30 1.29 -2.08 -0.73
CA ALA A 30 0.09 -2.26 0.08
C ALA A 30 -1.17 -2.48 -0.78
N MET A 31 -1.25 -1.95 -2.00
CA MET A 31 -2.31 -2.29 -2.95
C MET A 31 -2.19 -3.74 -3.40
N ASN A 32 -1.02 -4.16 -3.88
CA ASN A 32 -0.77 -5.51 -4.38
C ASN A 32 -1.10 -6.55 -3.30
N LYS A 33 -0.67 -6.32 -2.06
CA LYS A 33 -0.99 -7.21 -0.93
C LYS A 33 -2.50 -7.35 -0.70
N THR A 34 -3.26 -6.26 -0.78
CA THR A 34 -4.73 -6.33 -0.62
C THR A 34 -5.41 -7.03 -1.80
N ASP A 35 -4.82 -6.97 -3.00
CA ASP A 35 -5.26 -7.75 -4.15
C ASP A 35 -5.04 -9.25 -3.92
N GLU A 36 -3.83 -9.63 -3.49
CA GLU A 36 -3.50 -11.01 -3.10
C GLU A 36 -4.41 -11.56 -2.00
N GLU A 37 -4.68 -10.75 -0.96
CA GLU A 37 -5.63 -11.09 0.11
C GLU A 37 -7.06 -11.30 -0.43
N SER A 38 -7.46 -10.53 -1.46
CA SER A 38 -8.76 -10.70 -2.11
C SER A 38 -8.84 -12.05 -2.83
N GLU A 39 -7.77 -12.46 -3.50
CA GLU A 39 -7.66 -13.76 -4.18
C GLU A 39 -7.61 -14.94 -3.20
N ILE A 40 -7.04 -14.75 -2.01
CA ILE A 40 -7.14 -15.74 -0.94
C ILE A 40 -8.60 -15.91 -0.53
N VAL A 41 -9.30 -14.82 -0.18
CA VAL A 41 -10.72 -14.88 0.23
C VAL A 41 -11.61 -15.46 -0.87
N HIS A 42 -11.31 -15.20 -2.14
CA HIS A 42 -12.00 -15.81 -3.26
C HIS A 42 -11.83 -17.33 -3.31
N ARG A 43 -10.59 -17.82 -3.16
CA ARG A 43 -10.33 -19.27 -3.08
C ARG A 43 -11.02 -19.94 -1.90
N GLN A 44 -11.03 -19.31 -0.73
CA GLN A 44 -11.76 -19.84 0.44
C GLN A 44 -13.24 -20.08 0.18
N LEU A 45 -13.89 -19.24 -0.65
CA LEU A 45 -15.28 -19.48 -1.07
C LEU A 45 -15.39 -20.72 -1.98
N LEU A 46 -14.49 -20.84 -2.97
CA LEU A 46 -14.48 -21.96 -3.91
C LEU A 46 -14.22 -23.30 -3.20
N ASP A 47 -13.31 -23.27 -2.23
CA ASP A 47 -12.96 -24.42 -1.39
C ASP A 47 -13.99 -24.70 -0.28
N ARG A 48 -15.07 -23.90 -0.23
CA ARG A 48 -16.16 -23.98 0.76
C ARG A 48 -15.72 -23.81 2.22
N GLU A 49 -14.59 -23.15 2.44
CA GLU A 49 -14.09 -22.80 3.78
C GLU A 49 -14.88 -21.66 4.43
N ILE A 50 -15.50 -20.80 3.61
CA ILE A 50 -16.35 -19.69 4.06
C ILE A 50 -17.69 -19.69 3.32
N ASP A 51 -18.73 -19.19 3.98
CA ASP A 51 -20.03 -18.97 3.35
C ASP A 51 -20.05 -17.70 2.50
N LEU A 52 -21.08 -17.59 1.66
CA LEU A 52 -21.25 -16.48 0.73
C LEU A 52 -21.37 -15.11 1.44
N ALA A 53 -22.06 -15.03 2.58
CA ALA A 53 -22.23 -13.77 3.30
C ALA A 53 -20.89 -13.29 3.88
N THR A 54 -20.12 -14.22 4.47
CA THR A 54 -18.75 -13.95 4.94
C THR A 54 -17.83 -13.51 3.80
N PHE A 55 -17.90 -14.19 2.65
CA PHE A 55 -17.14 -13.80 1.45
C PHE A 55 -17.48 -12.37 1.01
N VAL A 56 -18.77 -12.06 0.82
CA VAL A 56 -19.21 -10.74 0.34
C VAL A 56 -18.74 -9.64 1.27
N GLN A 57 -18.85 -9.82 2.59
CA GLN A 57 -18.37 -8.82 3.55
C GLN A 57 -16.85 -8.62 3.46
N LYS A 58 -16.06 -9.70 3.50
CA LYS A 58 -14.59 -9.61 3.49
C LYS A 58 -14.08 -9.06 2.15
N TYR A 59 -14.55 -9.63 1.04
CA TYR A 59 -14.10 -9.27 -0.30
C TYR A 59 -14.42 -7.80 -0.61
N LYS A 60 -15.65 -7.34 -0.31
CA LYS A 60 -16.03 -5.93 -0.51
C LYS A 60 -15.13 -4.97 0.28
N LYS A 61 -14.78 -5.31 1.53
CA LYS A 61 -13.87 -4.49 2.35
C LYS A 61 -12.46 -4.41 1.75
N LEU A 62 -11.93 -5.53 1.25
CA LEU A 62 -10.63 -5.59 0.60
C LEU A 62 -10.64 -4.78 -0.71
N ARG A 63 -11.63 -4.98 -1.58
CA ARG A 63 -11.77 -4.21 -2.83
C ARG A 63 -11.90 -2.71 -2.59
N ASN A 64 -12.70 -2.28 -1.62
CA ASN A 64 -12.80 -0.86 -1.24
C ASN A 64 -11.44 -0.29 -0.82
N THR A 65 -10.65 -1.06 -0.06
CA THR A 65 -9.32 -0.64 0.38
C THR A 65 -8.35 -0.54 -0.80
N TYR A 66 -8.33 -1.54 -1.68
CA TYR A 66 -7.54 -1.55 -2.90
C TYR A 66 -7.83 -0.33 -3.77
N HIS A 67 -9.11 -0.09 -4.09
CA HIS A 67 -9.51 1.01 -4.96
C HIS A 67 -9.22 2.38 -4.34
N ARG A 68 -9.47 2.56 -3.03
CA ARG A 68 -9.12 3.79 -2.33
C ARG A 68 -7.61 4.08 -2.41
N ARG A 69 -6.77 3.07 -2.15
CA ARG A 69 -5.31 3.21 -2.27
C ARG A 69 -4.89 3.51 -3.72
N GLY A 70 -5.53 2.88 -4.71
CA GLY A 70 -5.27 3.15 -6.13
C GLY A 70 -5.57 4.59 -6.53
N LEU A 71 -6.69 5.14 -6.06
CA LEU A 71 -7.03 6.55 -6.28
C LEU A 71 -6.02 7.49 -5.61
N THR A 72 -5.63 7.21 -4.36
CA THR A 72 -4.58 7.99 -3.66
C THR A 72 -3.24 7.91 -4.40
N HIS A 73 -2.83 6.72 -4.85
CA HIS A 73 -1.58 6.52 -5.58
C HIS A 73 -1.59 7.29 -6.90
N LEU A 74 -2.68 7.21 -7.67
CA LEU A 74 -2.84 7.95 -8.92
C LEU A 74 -2.76 9.47 -8.71
N ALA A 75 -3.48 9.98 -7.70
CA ALA A 75 -3.48 11.41 -7.37
C ALA A 75 -2.08 11.90 -6.95
N ALA A 76 -1.39 11.15 -6.09
CA ALA A 76 -0.05 11.48 -5.63
C ALA A 76 0.98 11.40 -6.76
N LYS A 77 0.94 10.36 -7.60
CA LYS A 77 1.81 10.22 -8.79
C LYS A 77 1.60 11.38 -9.77
N THR A 78 0.35 11.77 -10.00
CA THR A 78 0.03 12.92 -10.88
C THR A 78 0.55 14.23 -10.29
N SER A 79 0.44 14.41 -8.98
CA SER A 79 0.94 15.61 -8.29
C SER A 79 2.46 15.74 -8.37
N LEU A 80 3.21 14.63 -8.25
CA LEU A 80 4.67 14.65 -8.42
C LEU A 80 5.08 14.91 -9.85
N ASN A 81 4.37 14.36 -10.82
CA ASN A 81 4.67 14.57 -12.25
C ASN A 81 4.30 15.98 -12.72
N GLY A 82 3.30 16.63 -12.09
CA GLY A 82 2.89 18.01 -12.39
C GLY A 82 3.73 19.09 -11.71
N GLN A 83 4.76 18.71 -10.94
CA GLN A 83 5.73 19.63 -10.31
C GLN A 83 7.02 19.78 -11.13
N VAL A 84 7.04 19.27 -12.37
CA VAL A 84 8.15 19.42 -13.33
C VAL A 84 7.79 20.48 -14.38
#